data_AF-A0A7W8B277-F1
#
_entry.id   AF-A0A7W8B277-F1
#
_cell.length_a   1.000
_cell.length_b   1.000
_cell.length_c   1.000
_cell.angle_alpha   90.00
_cell.angle_beta   90.00
_cell.angle_gamma   90.00
#
_symmetry.space_group_name_H-M   'P 1'
#
loop_
_entity.id
_entity.type
_entity.pdbx_description
1 polymer ?
#
loop_
_entity_poly.entity_id
_entity_poly.type
_entity_poly.pdbx_seq_one_letter_code
_entity_poly.pdbx_strand_id
1 'polypeptide(L)'
;MEDIPAPVPVAELIAQRPADFCDAPDGYLTADEMERAWPVVWRLDAFLPANEVRTASGFGNTYQDKYHAGDVQRIADAIADGTAVLAPHWRKDTKEGHKALRQVRERQRLEEEKDLLKAQLAGFASFVLVVFMWVMILSGKAD
;
A
#
# COMPACT_ATOMS: atom_id res chain seq x y z
N MET A 1 -0.06 -25.46 -16.24
CA MET A 1 0.31 -24.04 -16.25
C MET A 1 -0.96 -23.34 -15.83
N GLU A 2 -0.98 -22.75 -14.64
CA GLU A 2 -2.16 -22.06 -14.12
C GLU A 2 -2.38 -20.84 -15.01
N ASP A 3 -3.58 -20.72 -15.56
CA ASP A 3 -3.93 -19.69 -16.54
C ASP A 3 -3.89 -18.34 -15.81
N ILE A 4 -2.97 -17.46 -16.20
CA ILE A 4 -2.85 -16.13 -15.60
C ILE A 4 -4.10 -15.37 -16.05
N PRO A 5 -4.97 -14.91 -15.13
CA PRO A 5 -6.12 -14.13 -15.54
C PRO A 5 -5.62 -12.94 -16.35
N ALA A 6 -6.13 -12.82 -17.58
CA ALA A 6 -5.73 -11.78 -18.48
C ALA A 6 -5.93 -10.41 -17.81
N PRO A 7 -4.97 -9.47 -17.96
CA PRO A 7 -5.15 -8.11 -17.51
C PRO A 7 -6.45 -7.50 -18.06
N VAL A 8 -7.16 -6.74 -17.23
CA VAL A 8 -8.34 -5.99 -17.70
C VAL A 8 -7.86 -4.80 -18.54
N PRO A 9 -8.36 -4.61 -19.78
CA PRO A 9 -7.95 -3.49 -20.61
C PRO A 9 -8.22 -2.14 -19.93
N VAL A 10 -7.26 -1.21 -20.02
CA VAL A 10 -7.35 0.10 -19.38
C VAL A 10 -8.54 0.91 -19.91
N ALA A 11 -8.85 0.79 -21.20
CA ALA A 11 -10.03 1.43 -21.80
C ALA A 11 -11.33 0.95 -21.15
N GLU A 12 -11.41 -0.32 -20.75
CA GLU A 12 -12.58 -0.87 -20.08
C GLU A 12 -12.69 -0.35 -18.64
N LEU A 13 -11.56 -0.25 -17.93
CA LEU A 13 -11.51 0.33 -16.58
C LEU A 13 -11.99 1.79 -16.58
N ILE A 14 -11.55 2.59 -17.56
CA ILE A 14 -11.98 3.98 -17.71
C ILE A 14 -13.47 4.06 -18.08
N ALA A 15 -13.95 3.19 -18.96
CA ALA A 15 -15.36 3.16 -19.36
C ALA A 15 -16.32 2.76 -18.23
N GLN A 16 -15.83 2.01 -17.23
CA GLN A 16 -16.59 1.62 -16.04
C GLN A 16 -16.64 2.71 -14.95
N ARG A 17 -15.99 3.86 -15.15
CA ARG A 17 -16.00 4.94 -14.16
C ARG A 17 -17.42 5.51 -13.97
N PRO A 18 -17.85 5.71 -12.71
CA PRO A 18 -19.02 6.53 -12.43
C PRO A 18 -18.89 7.91 -13.08
N ALA A 19 -19.99 8.47 -13.57
CA ALA A 19 -19.99 9.77 -14.24
C ALA A 19 -19.56 10.94 -13.31
N ASP A 20 -19.63 10.73 -12.01
CA ASP A 20 -19.21 11.64 -10.93
C ASP A 20 -17.81 11.33 -10.36
N PHE A 21 -17.05 10.46 -11.02
CA PHE A 21 -15.73 10.05 -10.57
C PHE A 21 -14.66 11.12 -10.86
N CYS A 22 -14.33 11.91 -9.84
CA CYS A 22 -13.35 13.02 -9.93
C CYS A 22 -11.92 12.65 -9.49
N ASP A 23 -11.70 11.41 -9.06
CA ASP A 23 -10.50 11.05 -8.30
C ASP A 23 -9.25 10.81 -9.16
N ALA A 24 -9.36 10.71 -10.48
CA ALA A 24 -8.20 10.55 -11.36
C ALA A 24 -8.27 11.57 -12.52
N PRO A 25 -7.20 12.35 -12.75
CA PRO A 25 -7.13 13.22 -13.91
C PRO A 25 -7.13 12.39 -15.20
N ASP A 26 -7.52 13.03 -16.31
CA ASP A 26 -7.54 12.40 -17.62
C ASP A 26 -6.17 11.78 -17.95
N GLY A 27 -6.19 10.54 -18.42
CA GLY A 27 -4.98 9.77 -18.73
C GLY A 27 -4.30 9.12 -17.52
N TYR A 28 -4.90 9.16 -16.33
CA TYR A 28 -4.42 8.44 -15.14
C TYR A 28 -5.47 7.51 -14.56
N LEU A 29 -5.01 6.49 -13.83
CA LEU A 29 -5.79 5.51 -13.09
C LEU A 29 -5.57 5.65 -11.58
N THR A 30 -6.57 5.25 -10.80
CA THR A 30 -6.43 5.08 -9.34
C THR A 30 -5.70 3.77 -9.00
N ALA A 31 -5.30 3.63 -7.73
CA ALA A 31 -4.75 2.37 -7.22
C ALA A 31 -5.71 1.19 -7.43
N ASP A 32 -7.00 1.37 -7.13
CA ASP A 32 -8.00 0.30 -7.29
C ASP A 32 -8.19 -0.12 -8.75
N GLU A 33 -8.15 0.84 -9.69
CA GLU A 33 -8.19 0.54 -11.12
C GLU A 33 -6.94 -0.22 -11.56
N MET A 34 -5.78 0.16 -11.04
CA MET A 34 -4.52 -0.50 -11.36
C MET A 34 -4.44 -1.92 -10.76
N GLU A 35 -4.96 -2.14 -9.55
CA GLU A 35 -5.10 -3.48 -8.96
C GLU A 35 -6.03 -4.37 -9.80
N ARG A 36 -7.11 -3.80 -10.36
CA ARG A 36 -8.00 -4.52 -11.29
C ARG A 36 -7.34 -4.80 -12.63
N ALA A 37 -6.49 -3.90 -13.12
CA ALA A 37 -5.71 -4.13 -14.34
C ALA A 37 -4.78 -5.34 -14.18
N TRP A 38 -4.18 -5.54 -12.98
CA TRP A 38 -3.20 -6.60 -12.72
C TRP A 38 -3.54 -7.40 -11.44
N PRO A 39 -4.60 -8.22 -11.44
CA PRO A 39 -5.09 -8.86 -10.22
C PRO A 39 -4.06 -9.78 -9.56
N VAL A 40 -3.15 -10.35 -10.37
CA VAL A 40 -2.07 -11.23 -9.91
C VAL A 40 -0.95 -10.50 -9.19
N VAL A 41 -0.79 -9.20 -9.32
CA VAL A 41 0.31 -8.46 -8.69
C VAL A 41 -0.13 -8.02 -7.28
N TRP A 42 0.69 -8.28 -6.26
CA TRP A 42 0.46 -7.73 -4.91
C TRP A 42 1.49 -6.67 -4.50
N ARG A 43 2.67 -6.72 -5.11
CA ARG A 43 3.82 -5.92 -4.69
C ARG A 43 4.05 -4.75 -5.64
N LEU A 44 3.04 -3.88 -5.69
CA LEU A 44 2.98 -2.75 -6.61
C LEU A 44 4.16 -1.79 -6.42
N ASP A 45 4.60 -1.60 -5.18
CA ASP A 45 5.76 -0.78 -4.80
C ASP A 45 7.07 -1.16 -5.52
N ALA A 46 7.29 -2.46 -5.76
CA ALA A 46 8.49 -2.92 -6.49
C ALA A 46 8.21 -3.13 -7.97
N PHE A 47 6.97 -3.50 -8.32
CA PHE A 47 6.56 -3.76 -9.69
C PHE A 47 6.55 -2.49 -10.55
N LEU A 48 6.00 -1.39 -10.02
CA LEU A 48 5.82 -0.14 -10.76
C LEU A 48 7.16 0.50 -11.17
N PRO A 49 8.17 0.64 -10.28
CA PRO A 49 9.48 1.18 -10.69
C PRO A 49 10.21 0.26 -11.65
N ALA A 50 10.09 -1.07 -11.48
CA ALA A 50 10.73 -2.05 -12.35
C ALA A 50 10.20 -2.05 -13.80
N ASN A 51 9.00 -1.52 -14.01
CA ASN A 51 8.36 -1.41 -15.32
C ASN A 51 8.16 0.06 -15.76
N GLU A 52 8.82 1.00 -15.08
CA GLU A 52 8.85 2.43 -15.41
C GLU A 52 7.45 3.04 -15.54
N VAL A 53 6.55 2.73 -14.61
CA VAL A 53 5.21 3.33 -14.57
C VAL A 53 5.31 4.75 -14.01
N ARG A 54 4.87 5.74 -14.78
CA ARG A 54 4.78 7.10 -14.28
C ARG A 54 3.64 7.23 -13.28
N THR A 55 3.96 7.86 -12.16
CA THR A 55 3.00 8.23 -11.13
C THR A 55 2.82 9.74 -11.10
N ALA A 56 1.60 10.18 -10.82
CA ALA A 56 1.28 11.54 -10.45
C ALA A 56 0.76 11.53 -9.02
N SER A 57 1.40 12.29 -8.15
CA SER A 57 0.88 12.57 -6.81
C SER A 57 -0.14 13.69 -6.91
N GLY A 58 -1.33 13.49 -6.32
CA GLY A 58 -2.40 14.49 -6.33
C GLY A 58 -2.03 15.79 -5.60
N PHE A 59 -2.57 16.92 -6.05
CA PHE A 59 -2.55 18.19 -5.30
C PHE A 59 -3.64 18.16 -4.22
N GLY A 60 -3.25 18.11 -2.94
CA GLY A 60 -4.16 18.16 -1.79
C GLY A 60 -3.90 17.06 -0.74
N ASN A 61 -4.69 17.04 0.34
CA ASN A 61 -4.52 16.14 1.50
C ASN A 61 -4.76 14.65 1.22
N THR A 62 -5.12 14.26 0.00
CA THR A 62 -5.27 12.86 -0.43
C THR A 62 -4.04 12.43 -1.21
N TYR A 63 -3.02 11.95 -0.48
CA TYR A 63 -1.81 11.32 -1.00
C TYR A 63 -2.10 9.95 -1.65
N GLN A 64 -2.93 9.94 -2.68
CA GLN A 64 -3.14 8.75 -3.49
C GLN A 64 -2.35 8.91 -4.79
N ASP A 65 -1.37 8.04 -4.99
CA ASP A 65 -0.66 7.94 -6.25
C ASP A 65 -1.65 7.60 -7.37
N LYS A 66 -1.55 8.33 -8.48
CA LYS A 66 -2.28 8.06 -9.72
C LYS A 66 -1.30 7.52 -10.75
N TYR A 67 -1.72 6.56 -11.56
CA TYR A 67 -0.84 5.81 -12.46
C TYR A 67 -1.16 6.13 -13.92
N HIS A 68 -0.15 6.45 -14.73
CA HIS A 68 -0.38 6.84 -16.11
C HIS A 68 -1.01 5.69 -16.91
N ALA A 69 -2.21 5.90 -17.45
CA ALA A 69 -3.04 4.89 -18.08
C ALA A 69 -2.34 4.18 -19.26
N GLY A 70 -1.59 4.93 -20.07
CA GLY A 70 -0.83 4.36 -21.18
C GLY A 70 0.34 3.47 -20.74
N ASP A 71 0.95 3.75 -19.58
CA ASP A 71 2.03 2.90 -19.05
C ASP A 71 1.42 1.61 -18.47
N VAL A 72 0.26 1.73 -17.84
CA VAL A 72 -0.50 0.57 -17.34
C VAL A 72 -0.93 -0.35 -18.49
N GLN A 73 -1.44 0.20 -19.59
CA GLN A 73 -1.83 -0.59 -20.76
C GLN A 73 -0.62 -1.30 -21.40
N ARG A 74 0.49 -0.58 -21.60
CA ARG A 74 1.74 -1.17 -22.14
C ARG A 74 2.17 -2.40 -21.35
N ILE A 75 2.08 -2.34 -20.03
CA ILE A 75 2.47 -3.45 -19.16
C ILE A 75 1.42 -4.55 -19.16
N ALA A 76 0.13 -4.23 -19.20
CA ALA A 76 -0.93 -5.21 -19.38
C ALA A 76 -0.69 -6.04 -20.65
N ASP A 77 -0.37 -5.39 -21.76
CA ASP A 77 0.00 -6.05 -23.02
C ASP A 77 1.26 -6.90 -22.85
N ALA A 78 2.31 -6.35 -22.23
CA ALA A 78 3.54 -7.09 -21.96
C ALA A 78 3.34 -8.31 -21.04
N ILE A 79 2.40 -8.26 -20.09
CA ILE A 79 2.03 -9.41 -19.25
C ILE A 79 1.33 -10.47 -20.10
N ALA A 80 0.38 -10.08 -20.95
CA ALA A 80 -0.31 -10.99 -21.85
C ALA A 80 0.65 -11.66 -22.84
N ASP A 81 1.65 -10.92 -23.33
CA ASP A 81 2.70 -11.42 -24.22
C ASP A 81 3.81 -12.18 -23.48
N GLY A 82 3.79 -12.21 -22.14
CA GLY A 82 4.82 -12.86 -21.32
C GLY A 82 6.19 -12.17 -21.34
N THR A 83 6.25 -10.90 -21.75
CA THR A 83 7.49 -10.09 -21.86
C THR A 83 7.70 -9.10 -20.72
N ALA A 84 6.68 -8.86 -19.89
CA ALA A 84 6.77 -7.96 -18.74
C ALA A 84 7.81 -8.41 -17.70
N VAL A 85 8.43 -7.45 -17.02
CA VAL A 85 9.29 -7.73 -15.87
C VAL A 85 8.40 -8.07 -14.67
N LEU A 86 8.13 -9.36 -14.50
CA LEU A 86 7.25 -9.86 -13.45
C LEU A 86 7.92 -10.98 -12.64
N ALA A 87 8.61 -10.60 -11.57
CA ALA A 87 9.28 -11.56 -10.70
C ALA A 87 8.26 -12.44 -9.94
N PRO A 88 8.51 -13.75 -9.76
CA PRO A 88 7.55 -14.66 -9.11
C PRO A 88 7.08 -14.17 -7.74
N HIS A 89 7.99 -13.67 -6.92
CA HIS A 89 7.69 -13.18 -5.57
C HIS A 89 6.79 -11.92 -5.52
N TRP A 90 6.56 -11.23 -6.64
CA TRP A 90 5.60 -10.11 -6.74
C TRP A 90 4.18 -10.56 -7.07
N ARG A 91 4.00 -11.83 -7.45
CA ARG A 91 2.73 -12.38 -7.91
C ARG A 91 2.01 -13.19 -6.84
N LYS A 92 0.71 -12.96 -6.65
CA LYS A 92 -0.15 -13.65 -5.68
C LYS A 92 -0.35 -15.12 -6.02
N ASP A 93 -0.26 -15.50 -7.29
CA ASP A 93 -0.56 -16.85 -7.77
C ASP A 93 0.64 -17.82 -7.66
N THR A 94 1.84 -17.33 -7.33
CA THR A 94 3.03 -18.18 -7.20
C THR A 94 3.30 -18.58 -5.75
N LYS A 95 3.96 -19.72 -5.54
CA LYS A 95 4.37 -20.17 -4.19
C LYS A 95 5.33 -19.16 -3.54
N GLU A 96 6.22 -18.57 -4.34
CA GLU A 96 7.18 -17.56 -3.94
C GLU A 96 6.48 -16.30 -3.44
N GLY A 97 5.46 -15.83 -4.16
CA GLY A 97 4.70 -14.65 -3.75
C GLY A 97 3.85 -14.90 -2.52
N HIS A 98 3.23 -16.07 -2.38
CA HIS A 98 2.55 -16.46 -1.14
C HIS A 98 3.50 -16.43 0.08
N LYS A 99 4.73 -16.94 -0.10
CA LYS A 99 5.76 -16.90 0.96
C LYS A 99 6.18 -15.47 1.26
N ALA A 100 6.43 -14.65 0.25
CA ALA A 100 6.84 -13.26 0.42
C ALA A 100 5.74 -12.43 1.11
N LEU A 101 4.48 -12.62 0.72
CA LEU A 101 3.33 -11.96 1.33
C LEU A 101 3.18 -12.31 2.81
N ARG A 102 3.37 -13.59 3.17
CA ARG A 102 3.39 -14.01 4.60
C ARG A 102 4.48 -13.32 5.38
N GLN A 103 5.71 -13.27 4.84
CA GLN A 103 6.84 -12.61 5.51
C GLN A 103 6.64 -11.10 5.69
N VAL A 104 5.93 -10.43 4.77
CA VAL A 104 5.59 -9.01 4.94
C VAL A 104 4.53 -8.83 6.03
N ARG A 105 3.47 -9.64 6.03
CA ARG A 105 2.44 -9.59 7.09
C ARG A 105 3.01 -9.88 8.48
N GLU A 106 3.91 -10.85 8.58
CA GLU A 106 4.59 -11.17 9.85
C GLU A 106 5.43 -9.99 10.34
N ARG A 107 6.16 -9.31 9.44
CA ARG A 107 6.92 -8.12 9.79
C ARG A 107 6.03 -6.97 10.26
N GLN A 108 4.93 -6.72 9.56
CA GLN A 108 3.96 -5.69 9.96
C GLN A 108 3.38 -5.97 11.34
N ARG A 109 2.97 -7.22 11.62
CA ARG A 109 2.49 -7.60 12.95
C ARG A 109 3.53 -7.36 14.04
N LEU A 110 4.79 -7.74 13.80
CA LEU A 110 5.86 -7.53 14.76
C LEU A 110 6.17 -6.04 14.99
N GLU A 111 6.01 -5.21 13.96
CA GLU A 111 6.16 -3.75 14.08
C GLU A 111 5.00 -3.14 14.88
N GLU A 112 3.75 -3.54 14.59
CA GLU A 112 2.57 -3.13 15.36
C GLU A 112 2.70 -3.53 16.84
N GLU A 113 3.13 -4.75 17.13
CA GLU A 113 3.37 -5.21 18.51
C GLU A 113 4.44 -4.37 19.22
N LYS A 114 5.54 -4.03 18.53
CA LYS A 114 6.58 -3.16 19.08
C LYS A 114 6.07 -1.75 19.36
N ASP A 115 5.25 -1.19 18.47
CA ASP A 115 4.73 0.15 18.64
C ASP A 115 3.67 0.21 19.74
N LEU A 116 2.85 -0.83 19.90
CA LEU A 116 1.96 -0.99 21.05
C LEU A 116 2.73 -1.08 22.38
N LEU A 117 3.82 -1.86 22.42
CA LEU A 117 4.66 -1.98 23.61
C LEU A 117 5.33 -0.64 23.97
N LYS A 118 5.84 0.09 22.96
CA LYS A 118 6.39 1.44 23.17
C LYS A 118 5.32 2.40 23.70
N ALA A 119 4.11 2.36 23.15
CA ALA A 119 3.00 3.20 23.60
C ALA A 119 2.60 2.89 25.05
N GLN A 120 2.53 1.61 25.43
CA GLN A 120 2.29 1.21 26.82
C GLN A 120 3.39 1.71 27.76
N LEU A 121 4.66 1.50 27.42
CA LEU A 121 5.79 1.99 28.21
C LEU A 121 5.78 3.51 28.38
N ALA A 122 5.49 4.25 27.30
CA ALA A 122 5.34 5.70 27.36
C ALA A 122 4.17 6.11 28.28
N GLY A 123 3.02 5.45 28.17
CA GLY A 123 1.86 5.68 29.04
C GLY A 123 2.17 5.42 30.52
N PHE A 124 2.85 4.31 30.83
CA PHE A 124 3.28 4.00 32.21
C PHE A 124 4.27 5.03 32.75
N ALA A 125 5.27 5.44 31.96
CA ALA A 125 6.24 6.45 32.36
C ALA A 125 5.55 7.81 32.65
N SER A 126 4.61 8.22 31.81
CA SER A 126 3.81 9.43 32.06
C SER A 126 2.96 9.31 33.33
N PHE A 127 2.33 8.16 33.58
CA PHE A 127 1.53 7.94 34.80
C PHE A 127 2.39 8.04 36.07
N VAL A 128 3.56 7.40 36.08
CA VAL A 128 4.50 7.46 37.21
C VAL A 128 4.96 8.89 37.49
N LEU A 129 5.26 9.67 36.44
CA LEU A 129 5.62 11.09 36.58
C LEU A 129 4.49 11.92 37.20
N VAL A 130 3.24 11.70 36.76
CA VAL A 130 2.07 12.42 37.30
C VAL A 130 1.86 12.09 38.77
N VAL A 131 1.94 10.80 39.15
CA VAL A 131 1.82 10.36 40.55
C VAL A 131 2.94 10.96 41.40
N PHE A 132 4.18 10.92 40.92
CA PHE A 132 5.32 11.49 41.64
C PHE A 132 5.18 13.00 41.86
N MET A 133 4.70 13.73 40.83
CA MET A 133 4.44 15.16 40.94
C MET A 133 3.31 15.47 41.94
N TRP A 134 2.24 14.65 41.96
CA TRP A 134 1.16 14.75 42.93
C TRP A 134 1.64 14.53 44.37
N VAL A 135 2.48 13.51 44.58
CA VAL A 135 3.10 13.23 45.89
C VAL A 135 3.94 14.41 46.33
N MET A 136 4.80 14.98 45.47
CA MET A 136 5.60 16.15 45.83
C MET A 136 4.75 17.39 46.17
N ILE A 137 3.64 17.63 45.46
CA ILE A 137 2.74 18.75 45.75
C ILE A 137 2.04 18.57 47.11
N LEU A 138 1.63 17.35 47.45
CA LEU A 138 1.01 17.04 48.73
C LEU A 138 2.01 17.10 49.90
N SER A 139 3.22 16.59 49.71
CA SER A 139 4.27 16.61 50.72
C SER A 139 4.88 17.99 50.95
N GLY A 140 4.94 18.84 49.91
CA GLY A 140 5.44 20.22 50.02
C GLY A 140 4.43 21.23 50.57
N LYS A 141 3.18 20.83 50.82
CA LYS A 141 2.16 21.65 51.48
C LYS A 141 2.08 21.42 53.00
N ALA A 142 2.96 20.59 53.56
CA ALA A 142 2.94 20.21 54.97
C ALA A 142 3.78 21.10 55.91
N ASP A 143 4.36 22.19 55.41
CA ASP A 143 5.08 23.21 56.20
C ASP A 143 4.35 24.56 56.20
#